data_AF-T1ASA6-F1
#
_entry.id   AF-T1ASA6-F1
#
_cell.length_a   1.000
_cell.length_b   1.000
_cell.length_c   1.000
_cell.angle_alpha   90.00
_cell.angle_beta   90.00
_cell.angle_gamma   90.00
#
_symmetry.space_group_name_H-M   'P 1'
#
loop_
_entity.id
_entity.type
_entity.pdbx_description
1 polymer ?
#
loop_
_entity_poly.entity_id
_entity_poly.type
_entity_poly.pdbx_seq_one_letter_code
_entity_poly.pdbx_strand_id
1 'polypeptide(L)'
;RHAMDRQYPSISALWRRNWQGVIPFFQFPPEIRKIVYTTNAIESLNMSLRKAIKTRGAFPSEDAALKVMYLALRNLARKWNAVQGWKEALNRFALVWEARFPHQCV
;
A
#
# COMPACT_ATOMS: atom_id res chain seq x y z
N ARG A 1 -24.17 7.96 -20.07
CA ARG A 1 -22.82 7.47 -20.46
C ARG A 1 -21.81 8.28 -19.66
N HIS A 2 -21.03 7.61 -18.81
CA HIS A 2 -20.16 8.31 -17.85
C HIS A 2 -19.05 9.06 -18.60
N ALA A 3 -18.70 10.27 -18.16
CA ALA A 3 -17.73 11.13 -18.85
C ALA A 3 -16.38 10.44 -19.12
N MET A 4 -15.99 9.53 -18.23
CA MET A 4 -14.76 8.73 -18.30
C MET A 4 -14.77 7.69 -19.44
N ASP A 5 -15.94 7.18 -19.83
CA ASP A 5 -16.05 6.22 -20.96
C ASP A 5 -15.71 6.87 -22.30
N ARG A 6 -15.94 8.17 -22.43
CA ARG A 6 -15.66 8.94 -23.65
C ARG A 6 -14.22 9.43 -23.68
N GLN A 7 -13.68 9.89 -22.55
CA GLN A 7 -12.32 10.46 -22.49
C GLN A 7 -11.22 9.41 -22.33
N TYR A 8 -11.47 8.33 -21.58
CA TYR A 8 -10.48 7.29 -21.25
C TYR A 8 -11.06 5.88 -21.36
N PRO A 9 -11.39 5.41 -22.57
CA PRO A 9 -12.10 4.15 -22.77
C PRO A 9 -11.34 2.92 -22.25
N SER A 10 -10.00 2.92 -22.35
CA SER A 10 -9.16 1.83 -21.83
C SER A 10 -9.18 1.76 -20.30
N ILE A 11 -9.13 2.91 -19.63
CA ILE A 11 -9.18 2.99 -18.17
C ILE A 11 -10.57 2.56 -17.68
N SER A 12 -11.64 3.00 -18.35
CA SER A 12 -13.00 2.61 -17.94
C SER A 12 -13.28 1.11 -18.16
N ALA A 13 -12.73 0.52 -19.23
CA ALA A 13 -12.79 -0.92 -19.44
C ALA A 13 -11.99 -1.70 -18.37
N LEU A 14 -10.81 -1.20 -17.99
CA LEU A 14 -9.99 -1.77 -16.92
C LEU A 14 -10.72 -1.78 -15.57
N TRP A 15 -11.37 -0.67 -15.18
CA TRP A 15 -12.15 -0.62 -13.95
C TRP A 15 -13.31 -1.60 -13.97
N ARG A 16 -14.07 -1.65 -15.08
CA ARG A 16 -15.20 -2.55 -15.23
C ARG A 16 -14.81 -4.03 -15.11
N ARG A 17 -13.71 -4.44 -15.76
CA ARG A 17 -13.27 -5.85 -15.69
C ARG A 17 -12.83 -6.26 -14.28
N ASN A 18 -12.21 -5.35 -13.53
CA ASN A 18 -11.67 -5.64 -12.20
C ASN A 18 -12.63 -5.24 -11.07
N TRP A 19 -13.83 -4.75 -11.40
CA TRP A 19 -14.75 -4.16 -10.42
C TRP A 19 -15.09 -5.11 -9.27
N GLN A 20 -15.21 -6.41 -9.56
CA GLN A 20 -15.45 -7.45 -8.55
C GLN A 20 -14.36 -7.51 -7.47
N GLY A 21 -13.09 -7.22 -7.82
CA GLY A 21 -12.00 -7.16 -6.84
C GLY A 21 -12.00 -5.89 -6.00
N VAL A 22 -12.66 -4.82 -6.47
CA VAL A 22 -12.74 -3.53 -5.76
C VAL A 22 -13.94 -3.50 -4.80
N ILE A 23 -15.05 -4.17 -5.12
CA ILE A 23 -16.26 -4.17 -4.28
C ILE A 23 -15.99 -4.47 -2.80
N PRO A 24 -15.20 -5.48 -2.41
CA PRO A 24 -14.95 -5.80 -1.00
C PRO A 24 -14.36 -4.63 -0.21
N PHE A 25 -13.60 -3.73 -0.86
CA PHE A 25 -13.04 -2.55 -0.21
C PHE A 25 -14.12 -1.66 0.43
N PHE A 26 -15.32 -1.60 -0.15
CA PHE A 26 -16.41 -0.78 0.38
C PHE A 26 -17.08 -1.37 1.63
N GLN A 27 -16.80 -2.63 1.96
CA GLN A 27 -17.29 -3.26 3.20
C GLN A 27 -16.53 -2.77 4.43
N PHE A 28 -15.34 -2.18 4.26
CA PHE A 28 -14.55 -1.67 5.37
C PHE A 28 -15.12 -0.35 5.94
N PRO A 29 -15.09 -0.17 7.27
CA PRO A 29 -15.37 1.11 7.92
C PRO A 29 -14.51 2.26 7.36
N PRO A 30 -14.99 3.52 7.41
CA PRO A 30 -14.27 4.69 6.90
C PRO A 30 -12.82 4.81 7.40
N GLU A 31 -12.56 4.48 8.66
CA GLU A 31 -11.24 4.56 9.30
C GLU A 31 -10.26 3.55 8.68
N ILE A 32 -10.74 2.34 8.37
CA ILE A 32 -9.94 1.30 7.70
C ILE A 32 -9.75 1.65 6.23
N ARG A 33 -10.82 2.08 5.54
CA ARG A 33 -10.74 2.56 4.15
C ARG A 33 -9.72 3.67 4.03
N LYS A 34 -9.62 4.55 5.03
CA LYS A 34 -8.64 5.63 5.07
C LYS A 34 -7.21 5.14 4.94
N ILE A 35 -6.85 4.16 5.74
CA ILE A 35 -5.49 3.57 5.70
C ILE A 35 -5.25 2.86 4.37
N VAL A 36 -6.23 2.10 3.89
CA VAL A 36 -6.06 1.30 2.66
C VAL A 36 -6.02 2.18 1.39
N TYR A 37 -6.80 3.27 1.32
CA TYR A 37 -6.77 4.16 0.16
C TYR A 37 -5.50 5.02 0.12
N THR A 38 -4.86 5.29 1.26
CA THR A 38 -3.66 6.14 1.27
C THR A 38 -2.49 5.43 0.62
N THR A 39 -2.01 5.97 -0.50
CA THR A 39 -0.87 5.44 -1.24
C THR A 39 0.47 5.91 -0.69
N ASN A 40 0.49 6.90 0.22
CA ASN A 40 1.70 7.53 0.77
C ASN A 40 2.77 6.52 1.24
N ALA A 41 2.36 5.44 1.92
CA ALA A 41 3.29 4.45 2.44
C ALA A 41 3.97 3.66 1.30
N ILE A 42 3.19 3.20 0.31
CA ILE A 42 3.69 2.45 -0.85
C ILE A 42 4.48 3.36 -1.79
N GLU A 43 4.03 4.61 -1.98
CA GLU A 43 4.74 5.61 -2.80
C GLU A 43 6.08 6.00 -2.18
N SER A 44 6.13 6.23 -0.87
CA SER A 44 7.37 6.52 -0.13
C SER A 44 8.37 5.38 -0.21
N LEU A 45 7.89 4.14 -0.07
CA LEU A 45 8.66 2.92 -0.27
C LEU A 45 9.24 2.84 -1.70
N ASN A 46 8.37 2.97 -2.71
CA ASN A 46 8.76 2.91 -4.12
C ASN A 46 9.73 4.03 -4.50
N MET A 47 9.56 5.23 -3.94
CA MET A 47 10.50 6.34 -4.14
C MET A 47 11.88 6.03 -3.55
N SER A 48 11.92 5.49 -2.33
CA SER A 48 13.16 5.11 -1.65
C SER A 48 13.91 4.00 -2.40
N LEU A 49 13.19 2.99 -2.88
CA LEU A 49 13.75 1.91 -3.70
C LEU A 49 14.27 2.44 -5.04
N ARG A 50 13.49 3.27 -5.75
CA ARG A 50 13.92 3.92 -6.99
C ARG A 50 15.18 4.77 -6.80
N LYS A 51 15.26 5.51 -5.70
CA LYS A 51 16.45 6.30 -5.36
C LYS A 51 17.68 5.43 -5.14
N ALA A 52 17.52 4.28 -4.46
CA ALA A 52 18.62 3.35 -4.20
C ALA A 52 19.17 2.70 -5.49
N ILE A 53 18.32 2.43 -6.48
CA ILE A 53 18.75 1.85 -7.75
C ILE A 53 19.23 2.90 -8.76
N LYS A 54 18.68 4.13 -8.74
CA LYS A 54 18.96 5.18 -9.74
C LYS A 54 20.45 5.56 -9.84
N THR A 55 21.19 5.46 -8.75
CA THR A 55 22.63 5.80 -8.72
C THR A 55 23.54 4.66 -9.17
N ARG A 56 22.98 3.51 -9.55
CA ARG A 56 23.71 2.32 -9.98
C ARG A 56 23.40 2.03 -11.45
N GLY A 57 24.43 1.71 -12.23
CA GLY A 57 24.28 1.23 -13.60
C GLY A 57 23.80 -0.22 -13.63
N ALA A 58 24.51 -1.09 -14.35
CA ALA A 58 24.24 -2.52 -14.30
C ALA A 58 24.67 -3.13 -12.97
N PHE A 59 23.92 -4.13 -12.49
CA PHE A 59 24.33 -4.96 -11.36
C PHE A 59 25.16 -6.15 -11.87
N PRO A 60 26.23 -6.54 -11.17
CA PRO A 60 27.07 -7.68 -11.58
C PRO A 60 26.40 -9.04 -11.37
N SER A 61 25.37 -9.12 -10.52
CA SER A 61 24.54 -10.31 -10.30
C SER A 61 23.19 -9.94 -9.69
N GLU A 62 22.24 -10.89 -9.70
CA GLU A 62 20.95 -10.76 -9.02
C GLU A 62 21.13 -10.54 -7.50
N ASP A 63 22.04 -11.30 -6.87
CA ASP A 63 22.36 -11.15 -5.44
C ASP A 63 22.83 -9.74 -5.08
N ALA A 64 23.62 -9.11 -5.95
CA ALA A 64 24.07 -7.74 -5.76
C ALA A 64 22.89 -6.75 -5.77
N ALA A 65 21.92 -6.95 -6.67
CA ALA A 65 20.70 -6.14 -6.72
C ALA A 65 19.83 -6.35 -5.47
N LEU A 66 19.61 -7.60 -5.07
CA LEU A 66 18.85 -7.96 -3.86
C LEU A 66 19.47 -7.36 -2.60
N LYS A 67 20.81 -7.43 -2.46
CA LYS A 67 21.52 -6.83 -1.31
C LYS A 67 21.32 -5.33 -1.23
N VAL A 68 21.32 -4.63 -2.38
CA VAL A 68 21.06 -3.19 -2.43
C VAL A 68 19.61 -2.87 -2.04
N MET A 69 18.64 -3.61 -2.57
CA MET A 69 17.23 -3.44 -2.19
C MET A 69 17.04 -3.68 -0.69
N TYR A 70 17.61 -4.75 -0.14
CA TYR A 70 17.58 -5.04 1.29
C TYR A 70 18.16 -3.90 2.12
N LEU A 71 19.34 -3.38 1.77
CA LEU A 71 19.96 -2.27 2.50
C LEU A 71 19.10 -0.99 2.44
N ALA A 72 18.45 -0.72 1.30
CA ALA A 72 17.52 0.39 1.15
C ALA A 72 16.29 0.22 2.06
N LEU A 73 15.67 -0.97 2.05
CA LEU A 73 14.54 -1.30 2.90
C LEU A 73 14.90 -1.21 4.39
N ARG A 74 16.04 -1.75 4.79
CA ARG A 74 16.54 -1.69 6.17
C ARG A 74 16.72 -0.25 6.64
N ASN A 75 17.29 0.61 5.79
CA ASN A 75 17.47 2.02 6.12
C ASN A 75 16.15 2.79 6.17
N LEU A 76 15.19 2.45 5.32
CA LEU A 76 13.85 3.02 5.33
C LEU A 76 13.08 2.61 6.59
N ALA A 77 13.12 1.32 6.95
CA ALA A 77 12.45 0.77 8.13
C ALA A 77 12.86 1.48 9.42
N ARG A 78 14.15 1.86 9.54
CA ARG A 78 14.65 2.64 10.69
C ARG A 78 14.01 4.02 10.86
N LYS A 79 13.45 4.58 9.79
CA LYS A 79 12.80 5.90 9.77
C LYS A 79 11.28 5.79 9.65
N TRP A 80 10.75 4.56 9.62
CA TRP A 80 9.34 4.32 9.37
C TRP A 80 8.55 4.69 10.62
N ASN A 81 7.72 5.73 10.51
CA ASN A 81 6.81 6.13 11.56
C ASN A 81 5.42 5.50 11.32
N ALA A 82 4.62 5.41 12.39
CA ALA A 82 3.25 4.91 12.29
C ALA A 82 2.44 5.72 11.28
N VAL A 83 1.60 5.02 10.50
CA VAL A 83 0.71 5.65 9.52
C VAL A 83 -0.30 6.52 10.24
N GLN A 84 -0.54 7.73 9.75
CA GLN A 84 -1.55 8.61 10.32
C GLN A 84 -2.93 7.95 10.26
N GLY A 85 -3.66 7.94 11.38
CA GLY A 85 -4.97 7.28 11.48
C GLY A 85 -4.90 5.78 11.82
N TRP A 86 -3.69 5.22 12.01
CA TRP A 86 -3.52 3.79 12.26
C TRP A 86 -4.16 3.34 13.57
N LYS A 87 -4.12 4.16 14.63
CA LYS A 87 -4.73 3.81 15.92
C LYS A 87 -6.24 3.68 15.81
N GLU A 88 -6.87 4.63 15.12
CA GLU A 88 -8.31 4.63 14.87
C GLU A 88 -8.72 3.42 14.02
N ALA A 89 -7.97 3.12 12.97
CA ALA A 89 -8.19 1.93 12.17
C ALA A 89 -8.00 0.63 12.97
N LEU A 90 -6.96 0.56 13.82
CA LEU A 90 -6.69 -0.59 14.68
C LEU A 90 -7.86 -0.86 15.64
N ASN A 91 -8.40 0.18 16.27
CA ASN A 91 -9.59 0.05 17.12
C ASN A 91 -10.79 -0.50 16.33
N ARG A 92 -10.99 -0.05 15.08
CA ARG A 92 -12.05 -0.62 14.22
C ARG A 92 -11.77 -2.06 13.82
N PHE A 93 -10.51 -2.43 13.58
CA PHE A 93 -10.15 -3.82 13.30
C PHE A 93 -10.43 -4.72 14.50
N ALA A 94 -10.07 -4.28 15.72
CA ALA A 94 -10.32 -5.02 16.95
C ALA A 94 -11.82 -5.26 17.18
N LEU A 95 -12.67 -4.28 16.88
CA LEU A 95 -14.13 -4.42 17.01
C LEU A 95 -14.74 -5.35 15.95
N VAL A 96 -14.31 -5.25 14.68
CA VAL A 96 -14.91 -6.03 13.58
C VAL A 96 -14.40 -7.47 13.58
N TRP A 97 -13.16 -7.72 14.04
CA TRP A 97 -12.54 -9.04 14.06
C TRP A 97 -12.00 -9.40 15.45
N GLU A 98 -12.81 -9.21 16.49
CA GLU A 98 -12.42 -9.43 17.89
C GLU A 98 -11.71 -10.78 18.12
N ALA A 99 -12.25 -11.87 17.56
CA ALA A 99 -11.66 -13.21 17.69
C ALA A 99 -10.26 -13.38 17.05
N ARG A 100 -9.79 -12.40 16.28
CA ARG A 100 -8.46 -12.39 15.64
C ARG A 100 -7.44 -11.55 16.39
N PHE A 101 -7.88 -10.77 17.38
CA PHE A 101 -7.00 -9.96 18.21
C PHE A 101 -6.83 -10.63 19.59
N PRO A 102 -5.58 -10.81 20.06
CA PRO A 102 -5.36 -11.29 21.42
C PRO A 102 -5.95 -10.27 22.41
N HIS A 103 -6.59 -10.76 23.48
CA HIS A 103 -7.31 -9.97 24.49
C HIS A 103 -6.47 -8.92 25.27
N GLN A 104 -5.20 -8.71 24.90
CA GLN A 104 -4.26 -7.77 25.53
C GLN A 104 -3.81 -6.62 24.61
N CYS A 105 -4.41 -6.44 23.43
CA CYS A 105 -4.04 -5.37 22.51
C CYS A 105 -5.16 -4.33 22.35
N VAL A 106 -5.52 -3.65 23.43
CA VAL A 106 -6.21 -2.33 23.39
C VAL A 106 -5.50 -1.41 24.37
#